data_AF-A0A522CAP6-F1
#
_entry.id   AF-A0A522CAP6-F1
#
_cell.length_a   1.000
_cell.length_b   1.000
_cell.length_c   1.000
_cell.angle_alpha   90.00
_cell.angle_beta   90.00
_cell.angle_gamma   90.00
#
_symmetry.space_group_name_H-M   'P 1'
#
loop_
_entity.id
_entity.type
_entity.pdbx_description
1 polymer ?
#
loop_
_entity_poly.entity_id
_entity_poly.type
_entity_poly.pdbx_seq_one_letter_code
_entity_poly.pdbx_strand_id
1 'polypeptide(L)'
;MSRRRPFKPLRRPVFVGCEGESECGYASRVQDILREADVPVHLIIEDLGQGAGDPLSRVEMAVRKLEHLRKTRGAPSDRFVLLDHDQTAADPQRAIKACQLAVAHNIQIVWQRPCFEAVLLRHLAGCVTRRPPDTTESERALKREWPEYEKPMNRSKFAAKIGRAEILQAATVEPELDAMLRSLGVM
;
A
#
# COMPACT_ATOMS: atom_id res chain seq x y z
N MET A 1 36.18 23.19 -18.60
CA MET A 1 35.20 23.35 -17.51
C MET A 1 34.50 22.01 -17.27
N SER A 2 34.89 21.28 -16.23
CA SER A 2 34.32 19.97 -15.90
C SER A 2 32.94 20.16 -15.27
N ARG A 3 31.87 19.76 -15.97
CA ARG A 3 30.52 19.68 -15.40
C ARG A 3 30.54 18.56 -14.35
N ARG A 4 30.67 18.93 -13.07
CA ARG A 4 30.42 18.02 -11.94
C ARG A 4 29.03 17.42 -12.15
N ARG A 5 28.96 16.10 -12.33
CA ARG A 5 27.68 15.38 -12.38
C ARG A 5 26.93 15.70 -11.07
N PRO A 6 25.65 16.11 -11.13
CA PRO A 6 24.90 16.37 -9.91
C PRO A 6 24.86 15.10 -9.07
N PHE A 7 25.15 15.23 -7.77
CA PHE A 7 25.04 14.16 -6.80
C PHE A 7 23.58 13.71 -6.75
N LYS A 8 23.31 12.46 -7.14
CA LYS A 8 22.01 11.83 -6.95
C LYS A 8 22.07 11.04 -5.66
N PRO A 9 21.30 11.39 -4.61
CA PRO A 9 21.25 10.59 -3.39
C PRO A 9 20.83 9.16 -3.73
N LEU A 10 21.50 8.18 -3.12
CA LEU A 10 21.14 6.78 -3.27
C LEU A 10 19.73 6.57 -2.73
N ARG A 11 18.85 6.01 -3.55
CA ARG A 11 17.46 5.77 -3.15
C ARG A 11 17.42 4.61 -2.16
N ARG A 12 16.82 4.83 -1.00
CA ARG A 12 16.56 3.80 0.00
C ARG A 12 15.48 2.83 -0.52
N PRO A 13 15.77 1.53 -0.67
CA PRO A 13 14.76 0.57 -1.08
C PRO A 13 13.79 0.29 0.07
N VAL A 14 12.50 0.15 -0.26
CA VAL A 14 11.41 -0.20 0.66
C VAL A 14 10.55 -1.27 0.02
N PHE A 15 10.26 -2.35 0.73
CA PHE A 15 9.40 -3.42 0.22
C PHE A 15 7.92 -3.08 0.45
N VAL A 16 7.07 -3.28 -0.55
CA VAL A 16 5.61 -3.14 -0.44
C VAL A 16 4.94 -4.36 -1.10
N GLY A 17 4.42 -5.25 -0.27
CA GLY A 17 3.59 -6.38 -0.70
C GLY A 17 2.13 -5.95 -0.88
N CYS A 18 1.53 -6.31 -2.00
CA CYS A 18 0.17 -5.89 -2.38
C CYS A 18 -0.75 -7.10 -2.52
N GLU A 19 -2.02 -6.95 -2.12
CA GLU A 19 -3.01 -8.02 -2.23
C GLU A 19 -3.40 -8.33 -3.69
N GLY A 20 -3.37 -7.34 -4.57
CA GLY A 20 -3.60 -7.56 -5.99
C GLY A 20 -3.08 -6.43 -6.87
N GLU A 21 -3.51 -6.47 -8.12
CA GLU A 21 -3.06 -5.54 -9.16
C GLU A 21 -3.46 -4.09 -8.86
N SER A 22 -4.63 -3.87 -8.27
CA SER A 22 -5.11 -2.52 -7.91
C SER A 22 -4.23 -1.89 -6.82
N GLU A 23 -3.87 -2.64 -5.79
CA GLU A 23 -2.98 -2.22 -4.72
C GLU A 23 -1.56 -1.98 -5.27
N CYS A 24 -1.08 -2.82 -6.20
CA CYS A 24 0.18 -2.58 -6.91
C CYS A 24 0.15 -1.27 -7.71
N GLY A 25 -0.97 -0.99 -8.39
CA GLY A 25 -1.20 0.26 -9.11
C GLY A 25 -1.16 1.47 -8.18
N TYR A 26 -1.76 1.36 -7.00
CA TYR A 26 -1.75 2.41 -5.99
C TYR A 26 -0.37 2.62 -5.37
N ALA A 27 0.34 1.56 -4.99
CA ALA A 27 1.72 1.65 -4.52
C ALA A 27 2.64 2.28 -5.59
N SER A 28 2.39 1.99 -6.86
CA SER A 28 3.11 2.61 -7.98
C SER A 28 2.80 4.11 -8.09
N ARG A 29 1.57 4.54 -7.77
CA ARG A 29 1.23 5.97 -7.68
C ARG A 29 1.92 6.63 -6.48
N VAL A 30 2.01 5.96 -5.32
CA VAL A 30 2.78 6.45 -4.17
C VAL A 30 4.25 6.65 -4.53
N GLN A 31 4.86 5.73 -5.30
CA GLN A 31 6.22 5.89 -5.83
C GLN A 31 6.39 7.15 -6.69
N ASP A 32 5.37 7.54 -7.45
CA ASP A 32 5.43 8.79 -8.21
C ASP A 32 5.37 10.01 -7.33
N ILE A 33 4.48 10.01 -6.33
CA ILE A 33 4.37 11.11 -5.37
C ILE A 33 5.68 11.28 -4.60
N LEU A 34 6.32 10.18 -4.19
CA LEU A 34 7.67 10.21 -3.60
C LEU A 34 8.68 10.89 -4.52
N ARG A 35 8.62 10.59 -5.83
CA ARG A 35 9.53 11.15 -6.83
C ARG A 35 9.25 12.62 -7.11
N GLU A 36 7.97 13.01 -7.19
CA GLU A 36 7.51 14.39 -7.35
C GLU A 36 7.94 15.26 -6.15
N ALA A 37 7.99 14.66 -4.95
CA ALA A 37 8.45 15.31 -3.73
C ALA A 37 9.97 15.21 -3.49
N ASP A 38 10.75 14.71 -4.46
CA ASP A 38 12.20 14.46 -4.37
C ASP A 38 12.64 13.64 -3.14
N VAL A 39 11.77 12.75 -2.66
CA VAL A 39 12.07 11.83 -1.57
C VAL A 39 12.93 10.69 -2.12
N PRO A 40 14.15 10.44 -1.58
CA PRO A 40 15.08 9.46 -2.12
C PRO A 40 14.70 8.03 -1.68
N VAL A 41 13.49 7.59 -2.02
CA VAL A 41 12.95 6.26 -1.72
C VAL A 41 12.55 5.55 -3.01
N HIS A 42 12.83 4.25 -3.06
CA HIS A 42 12.39 3.36 -4.12
C HIS A 42 11.54 2.23 -3.55
N LEU A 43 10.28 2.16 -3.99
CA LEU A 43 9.38 1.07 -3.63
C LEU A 43 9.65 -0.15 -4.52
N ILE A 44 9.96 -1.27 -3.89
CA ILE A 44 9.96 -2.61 -4.50
C ILE A 44 8.56 -3.17 -4.28
N ILE A 45 7.73 -3.05 -5.31
CA ILE A 45 6.30 -3.38 -5.28
C ILE A 45 6.14 -4.81 -5.77
N GLU A 46 5.52 -5.65 -4.96
CA GLU A 46 5.34 -7.07 -5.24
C GLU A 46 3.88 -7.48 -5.06
N ASP A 47 3.29 -8.06 -6.10
CA ASP A 47 1.98 -8.72 -6.01
C ASP A 47 2.13 -10.03 -5.23
N LEU A 48 1.35 -10.20 -4.16
CA LEU A 48 1.37 -11.41 -3.33
C LEU A 48 0.47 -12.54 -3.87
N GLY A 49 -0.17 -12.33 -5.02
CA GLY A 49 -0.90 -13.31 -5.82
C GLY A 49 -2.38 -13.43 -5.48
N GLN A 50 -3.24 -13.45 -6.51
CA GLN A 50 -4.66 -13.80 -6.36
C GLN A 50 -4.79 -15.23 -5.82
N GLY A 51 -5.53 -15.42 -4.73
CA GLY A 51 -5.86 -16.76 -4.18
C GLY A 51 -5.19 -17.15 -2.86
N ALA A 52 -4.26 -16.34 -2.32
CA ALA A 52 -3.91 -16.41 -0.90
C ALA A 52 -5.02 -15.71 -0.11
N GLY A 53 -6.20 -16.34 -0.02
CA GLY A 53 -7.45 -15.76 0.46
C GLY A 53 -7.55 -15.52 1.97
N ASP A 54 -6.40 -15.43 2.64
CA ASP A 54 -6.33 -15.07 4.05
C ASP A 54 -5.04 -14.29 4.38
N PRO A 55 -5.06 -13.43 5.40
CA PRO A 55 -3.92 -12.59 5.78
C PRO A 55 -2.61 -13.36 6.05
N LEU A 56 -2.67 -14.56 6.62
CA LEU A 56 -1.47 -15.34 6.95
C LEU A 56 -0.75 -15.80 5.69
N SER A 57 -1.49 -16.34 4.73
CA SER A 57 -0.93 -16.79 3.45
C SER A 57 -0.25 -15.63 2.69
N ARG A 58 -0.79 -14.41 2.80
CA ARG A 58 -0.18 -13.20 2.22
C ARG A 58 1.11 -12.81 2.90
N VAL A 59 1.15 -12.79 4.22
CA VAL A 59 2.38 -12.50 4.96
C VAL A 59 3.45 -13.57 4.70
N GLU A 60 3.08 -14.86 4.63
CA GLU A 60 4.01 -15.92 4.23
C GLU A 60 4.59 -15.70 2.84
N MET A 61 3.78 -15.29 1.87
CA MET A 61 4.26 -14.96 0.53
C MET A 61 5.21 -13.77 0.56
N ALA A 62 4.89 -12.72 1.33
CA ALA A 62 5.77 -11.56 1.51
C ALA A 62 7.13 -11.96 2.08
N VAL A 63 7.16 -12.84 3.09
CA VAL A 63 8.40 -13.39 3.66
C VAL A 63 9.20 -14.15 2.61
N ARG A 64 8.57 -15.01 1.80
CA ARG A 64 9.25 -15.75 0.71
C ARG A 64 9.88 -14.79 -0.30
N LYS A 65 9.16 -13.74 -0.70
CA LYS A 65 9.67 -12.71 -1.62
C LYS A 65 10.82 -11.91 -1.02
N LEU A 66 10.73 -11.54 0.25
CA LEU A 66 11.81 -10.87 0.97
C LEU A 66 13.07 -11.72 1.07
N GLU A 67 12.95 -13.02 1.33
CA GLU A 67 14.10 -13.94 1.34
C GLU A 67 14.74 -14.07 -0.04
N HIS A 68 13.95 -14.05 -1.11
CA HIS A 68 14.47 -14.00 -2.47
C HIS A 68 15.21 -12.68 -2.77
N LEU A 69 14.64 -11.54 -2.36
CA LEU A 69 15.27 -10.23 -2.49
C LEU A 69 16.57 -10.13 -1.69
N ARG A 70 16.60 -10.72 -0.48
CA ARG A 70 17.81 -10.79 0.37
C ARG A 70 18.98 -11.42 -0.37
N LYS A 71 18.73 -12.48 -1.14
CA LYS A 71 19.75 -13.21 -1.92
C LYS A 71 20.23 -12.45 -3.15
N THR A 72 19.38 -11.61 -3.75
CA THR A 72 19.65 -10.99 -5.05
C THR A 72 20.11 -9.54 -4.97
N ARG A 73 19.57 -8.75 -4.04
CA ARG A 73 19.75 -7.28 -3.99
C ARG A 73 19.91 -6.70 -2.58
N GLY A 74 19.86 -7.55 -1.54
CA GLY A 74 19.80 -7.14 -0.14
C GLY A 74 18.36 -6.84 0.30
N ALA A 75 18.02 -7.22 1.53
CA ALA A 75 16.67 -7.04 2.06
C ALA A 75 16.44 -5.58 2.48
N PRO A 76 15.37 -4.92 2.00
CA PRO A 76 14.97 -3.60 2.49
C PRO A 76 14.80 -3.57 4.01
N SER A 77 15.13 -2.44 4.64
CA SER A 77 14.90 -2.23 6.08
C SER A 77 13.41 -2.09 6.35
N ASP A 78 12.73 -1.27 5.56
CA ASP A 78 11.31 -0.98 5.71
C ASP A 78 10.52 -1.90 4.79
N ARG A 79 9.47 -2.50 5.35
CA ARG A 79 8.69 -3.56 4.71
C ARG A 79 7.24 -3.37 5.08
N PHE A 80 6.39 -3.19 4.08
CA PHE A 80 4.96 -3.03 4.25
C PHE A 80 4.21 -4.12 3.52
N VAL A 81 3.05 -4.51 4.04
CA VAL A 81 2.08 -5.33 3.31
C VAL A 81 0.70 -4.67 3.43
N LEU A 82 0.08 -4.39 2.30
CA LEU A 82 -1.30 -3.89 2.22
C LEU A 82 -2.26 -5.09 2.26
N LEU A 83 -3.16 -5.13 3.25
CA LEU A 83 -4.14 -6.22 3.42
C LEU A 83 -5.53 -5.68 3.75
N ASP A 84 -6.54 -6.28 3.14
CA ASP A 84 -7.93 -6.07 3.53
C ASP A 84 -8.22 -6.63 4.92
N HIS A 85 -9.03 -5.91 5.68
CA HIS A 85 -9.38 -6.29 7.05
C HIS A 85 -10.60 -7.21 7.13
N ASP A 86 -11.45 -7.22 6.10
CA ASP A 86 -12.69 -8.02 6.06
C ASP A 86 -12.44 -9.52 6.32
N GLN A 87 -11.31 -10.06 5.85
CA GLN A 87 -10.91 -11.46 6.07
C GLN A 87 -10.46 -11.77 7.51
N THR A 88 -10.13 -10.77 8.32
CA THR A 88 -9.65 -10.99 9.71
C THR A 88 -10.75 -11.51 10.64
N ALA A 89 -12.00 -11.14 10.38
CA ALA A 89 -13.15 -11.59 11.18
C ALA A 89 -13.53 -13.05 10.89
N ALA A 90 -13.23 -13.54 9.67
CA ALA A 90 -13.55 -14.91 9.26
C ALA A 90 -12.66 -15.95 9.96
N ASP A 91 -11.38 -15.63 10.20
CA ASP A 91 -10.46 -16.48 10.94
C ASP A 91 -9.51 -15.66 11.84
N PRO A 92 -9.94 -15.33 13.07
CA PRO A 92 -9.14 -14.55 14.01
C PRO A 92 -7.80 -15.22 14.39
N GLN A 93 -7.74 -16.55 14.40
CA GLN A 93 -6.50 -17.25 14.75
C GLN A 93 -5.45 -17.09 13.64
N ARG A 94 -5.87 -17.16 12.38
CA ARG A 94 -4.97 -16.88 11.25
C ARG A 94 -4.57 -15.42 11.20
N ALA A 95 -5.47 -14.49 11.51
CA ALA A 95 -5.10 -13.07 11.61
C ALA A 95 -4.04 -12.82 12.70
N ILE A 96 -4.18 -13.44 13.89
CA ILE A 96 -3.18 -13.36 14.96
C ILE A 96 -1.83 -13.93 14.49
N LYS A 97 -1.82 -15.09 13.84
CA LYS A 97 -0.60 -15.69 13.28
C LYS A 97 0.04 -14.81 12.21
N ALA A 98 -0.77 -14.16 11.35
CA ALA A 98 -0.28 -13.22 10.35
C ALA A 98 0.44 -12.04 11.02
N CYS A 99 -0.15 -11.45 12.06
CA CYS A 99 0.47 -10.40 12.86
C CYS A 99 1.78 -10.86 13.52
N GLN A 100 1.79 -12.05 14.14
CA GLN A 100 3.00 -12.61 14.75
C GLN A 100 4.11 -12.82 13.74
N LEU A 101 3.78 -13.37 12.56
CA LEU A 101 4.74 -13.59 11.47
C LEU A 101 5.26 -12.26 10.92
N ALA A 102 4.39 -11.27 10.74
CA ALA A 102 4.78 -9.95 10.27
C ALA A 102 5.77 -9.28 11.25
N VAL A 103 5.48 -9.32 12.55
CA VAL A 103 6.38 -8.81 13.60
C VAL A 103 7.73 -9.55 13.58
N ALA A 104 7.73 -10.88 13.51
CA ALA A 104 8.96 -11.68 13.46
C ALA A 104 9.86 -11.34 12.27
N HIS A 105 9.28 -10.84 11.18
CA HIS A 105 10.01 -10.45 9.96
C HIS A 105 10.12 -8.93 9.77
N ASN A 106 9.82 -8.12 10.79
CA ASN A 106 9.81 -6.65 10.71
C ASN A 106 9.00 -6.11 9.52
N ILE A 107 7.83 -6.71 9.29
CA ILE A 107 6.86 -6.29 8.28
C ILE A 107 5.75 -5.52 9.00
N GLN A 108 5.49 -4.29 8.57
CA GLN A 108 4.33 -3.53 9.02
C GLN A 108 3.14 -3.85 8.13
N ILE A 109 2.05 -4.34 8.72
CA ILE A 109 0.79 -4.53 8.00
C ILE A 109 0.05 -3.19 7.95
N VAL A 110 -0.38 -2.81 6.75
CA VAL A 110 -1.26 -1.68 6.51
C VAL A 110 -2.67 -2.22 6.29
N TRP A 111 -3.44 -2.28 7.37
CA TRP A 111 -4.81 -2.78 7.35
C TRP A 111 -5.74 -1.80 6.64
N GLN A 112 -6.40 -2.28 5.59
CA GLN A 112 -7.35 -1.53 4.80
C GLN A 112 -8.76 -1.86 5.31
N ARG A 113 -9.46 -0.89 5.91
CA ARG A 113 -10.72 -1.15 6.64
C ARG A 113 -11.96 -0.56 5.94
N PRO A 114 -13.01 -1.35 5.68
CA PRO A 114 -13.01 -2.83 5.69
C PRO A 114 -12.17 -3.46 4.58
N CYS A 115 -11.97 -2.75 3.46
CA CYS A 115 -11.19 -3.19 2.31
C CYS A 115 -10.48 -2.00 1.63
N PHE A 116 -9.75 -2.27 0.55
CA PHE A 116 -9.02 -1.29 -0.24
C PHE A 116 -9.91 -0.20 -0.84
N GLU A 117 -11.10 -0.54 -1.34
CA GLU A 117 -12.04 0.45 -1.90
C GLU A 117 -12.48 1.47 -0.85
N ALA A 118 -12.64 1.00 0.39
CA ALA A 118 -12.99 1.87 1.49
C ALA A 118 -11.88 2.89 1.74
N VAL A 119 -10.61 2.45 1.70
CA VAL A 119 -9.43 3.33 1.81
C VAL A 119 -9.36 4.33 0.65
N LEU A 120 -9.59 3.87 -0.59
CA LEU A 120 -9.64 4.74 -1.77
C LEU A 120 -10.71 5.83 -1.63
N LEU A 121 -11.87 5.51 -1.06
CA LEU A 121 -12.94 6.49 -0.85
C LEU A 121 -12.47 7.69 -0.02
N ARG A 122 -11.58 7.52 0.97
CA ARG A 122 -11.06 8.64 1.79
C ARG A 122 -10.14 9.61 1.05
N HIS A 123 -9.62 9.19 -0.11
CA HIS A 123 -8.83 10.06 -0.97
C HIS A 123 -9.71 11.05 -1.73
N LEU A 124 -10.99 10.72 -1.93
CA LEU A 124 -11.91 11.55 -2.72
C LEU A 124 -12.41 12.75 -1.91
N ALA A 125 -12.58 13.88 -2.60
CA ALA A 125 -13.13 15.10 -2.01
C ALA A 125 -14.52 14.82 -1.38
N GLY A 126 -14.75 15.33 -0.17
CA GLY A 126 -16.00 15.12 0.56
C GLY A 126 -16.23 13.69 1.10
N CYS A 127 -15.24 12.81 0.98
CA CYS A 127 -15.37 11.39 1.34
C CYS A 127 -14.41 10.91 2.44
N VAL A 128 -13.57 11.80 2.99
CA VAL A 128 -12.55 11.49 4.02
C VAL A 128 -13.10 10.69 5.19
N THR A 129 -14.24 11.11 5.74
CA THR A 129 -14.82 10.47 6.92
C THR A 129 -15.79 9.34 6.57
N ARG A 130 -15.96 8.99 5.29
CA ARG A 130 -16.88 7.94 4.88
C ARG A 130 -16.33 6.56 5.24
N ARG A 131 -17.11 5.84 6.05
CA ARG A 131 -16.82 4.49 6.55
C ARG A 131 -17.96 3.54 6.20
N PRO A 132 -18.06 3.08 4.94
CA PRO A 132 -18.99 2.01 4.61
C PRO A 132 -18.67 0.76 5.46
N PRO A 133 -19.69 0.00 5.90
CA PRO A 133 -19.53 -1.04 6.91
C PRO A 133 -18.81 -2.30 6.38
N ASP A 134 -18.90 -2.57 5.08
CA ASP A 134 -18.35 -3.78 4.46
C ASP A 134 -17.81 -3.50 3.05
N THR A 135 -17.22 -4.53 2.44
CA THR A 135 -16.60 -4.49 1.11
C THR A 135 -17.61 -4.16 0.00
N THR A 136 -18.84 -4.67 0.09
CA THR A 136 -19.88 -4.45 -0.93
C THR A 136 -20.35 -2.99 -0.94
N GLU A 137 -20.64 -2.44 0.24
CA GLU A 137 -21.03 -1.03 0.37
C GLU A 137 -19.86 -0.09 0.07
N SER A 138 -18.63 -0.51 0.37
CA SER A 138 -17.41 0.24 0.01
C SER A 138 -17.24 0.37 -1.51
N GLU A 139 -17.39 -0.74 -2.23
CA GLU A 139 -17.31 -0.74 -3.70
C GLU A 139 -18.46 0.08 -4.32
N ARG A 140 -19.69 -0.07 -3.82
CA ARG A 140 -20.84 0.71 -4.31
C ARG A 140 -20.64 2.21 -4.08
N ALA A 141 -20.21 2.59 -2.87
CA ALA A 141 -19.93 3.99 -2.55
C ALA A 141 -18.80 4.54 -3.41
N LEU A 142 -17.72 3.78 -3.61
CA LEU A 142 -16.61 4.20 -4.46
C LEU A 142 -17.05 4.41 -5.90
N LYS A 143 -17.78 3.47 -6.51
CA LYS A 143 -18.30 3.61 -7.88
C LYS A 143 -19.27 4.77 -8.06
N ARG A 144 -19.97 5.17 -6.99
CA ARG A 144 -20.84 6.37 -7.04
C ARG A 144 -20.02 7.66 -7.09
N GLU A 145 -18.98 7.76 -6.28
CA GLU A 145 -18.15 8.97 -6.18
C GLU A 145 -17.03 9.02 -7.25
N TRP A 146 -16.68 7.86 -7.79
CA TRP A 146 -15.73 7.68 -8.88
C TRP A 146 -16.30 6.69 -9.90
N PRO A 147 -17.21 7.15 -10.79
CA PRO A 147 -17.87 6.29 -11.79
C PRO A 147 -16.92 5.58 -12.75
N GLU A 148 -15.74 6.15 -13.02
CA GLU A 148 -14.71 5.56 -13.87
C GLU A 148 -13.84 4.50 -13.15
N TYR A 149 -14.13 4.20 -11.88
CA TYR A 149 -13.41 3.17 -11.13
C TYR A 149 -13.76 1.76 -11.63
N GLU A 150 -12.72 1.03 -12.05
CA GLU A 150 -12.81 -0.38 -12.45
C GLU A 150 -11.62 -1.19 -11.93
N LYS A 151 -11.86 -2.42 -11.48
CA LYS A 151 -10.82 -3.37 -11.12
C LYS A 151 -10.38 -4.18 -12.35
N PRO A 152 -9.07 -4.38 -12.59
CA PRO A 152 -7.94 -3.81 -11.84
C PRO A 152 -7.68 -2.35 -12.22
N MET A 153 -7.28 -1.55 -11.22
CA MET A 153 -6.96 -0.14 -11.40
C MET A 153 -5.44 0.03 -11.48
N ASN A 154 -4.93 0.60 -12.58
CA ASN A 154 -3.48 0.79 -12.75
C ASN A 154 -3.00 2.16 -12.26
N ARG A 155 -1.68 2.30 -12.17
CA ARG A 155 -0.97 3.53 -11.78
C ARG A 155 -1.50 4.80 -12.48
N SER A 156 -1.69 4.76 -13.80
CA SER A 156 -2.11 5.92 -14.59
C SER A 156 -3.54 6.34 -14.28
N LYS A 157 -4.45 5.37 -14.05
CA LYS A 157 -5.83 5.66 -13.63
C LYS A 157 -5.87 6.27 -12.23
N PHE A 158 -5.04 5.80 -11.30
CA PHE A 158 -4.91 6.44 -9.99
C PHE A 158 -4.38 7.86 -10.09
N ALA A 159 -3.39 8.13 -10.94
CA ALA A 159 -2.82 9.47 -11.11
C ALA A 159 -3.85 10.51 -11.56
N ALA A 160 -4.95 10.11 -12.20
CA ALA A 160 -6.01 11.02 -12.66
C ALA A 160 -6.85 11.61 -11.51
N LYS A 161 -6.89 10.97 -10.33
CA LYS A 161 -7.66 11.46 -9.16
C LYS A 161 -6.87 11.55 -7.87
N ILE A 162 -5.81 10.76 -7.71
CA ILE A 162 -5.05 10.66 -6.47
C ILE A 162 -3.70 11.34 -6.66
N GLY A 163 -3.61 12.57 -6.17
CA GLY A 163 -2.38 13.32 -6.03
C GLY A 163 -1.81 13.24 -4.61
N ARG A 164 -0.78 14.04 -4.36
CA ARG A 164 -0.14 14.12 -3.03
C ARG A 164 -1.13 14.61 -1.97
N ALA A 165 -1.95 15.62 -2.28
CA ALA A 165 -2.90 16.19 -1.34
C ALA A 165 -3.94 15.15 -0.89
N GLU A 166 -4.45 14.37 -1.84
CA GLU A 166 -5.47 13.34 -1.61
C GLU A 166 -4.93 12.19 -0.75
N ILE A 167 -3.68 11.76 -0.98
CA ILE A 167 -3.01 10.76 -0.11
C ILE A 167 -2.80 11.29 1.30
N LEU A 168 -2.29 12.52 1.45
CA LEU A 168 -2.06 13.11 2.76
C LEU A 168 -3.37 13.33 3.51
N GLN A 169 -4.45 13.70 2.81
CA GLN A 169 -5.79 13.80 3.37
C GLN A 169 -6.30 12.45 3.88
N ALA A 170 -6.18 11.37 3.08
CA ALA A 170 -6.58 10.05 3.52
C ALA A 170 -5.77 9.56 4.73
N ALA A 171 -4.47 9.88 4.78
CA ALA A 171 -3.61 9.55 5.92
C ALA A 171 -4.11 10.13 7.25
N THR A 172 -4.76 11.31 7.24
CA THR A 172 -5.30 11.91 8.48
C THR A 172 -6.34 11.04 9.20
N VAL A 173 -6.96 10.09 8.48
CA VAL A 173 -7.98 9.18 9.02
C VAL A 173 -7.60 7.71 8.89
N GLU A 174 -6.53 7.37 8.18
CA GLU A 174 -6.02 6.01 8.02
C GLU A 174 -4.69 5.85 8.77
N PRO A 175 -4.68 5.44 10.04
CA PRO A 175 -3.47 5.48 10.87
C PRO A 175 -2.34 4.58 10.36
N GLU A 176 -2.64 3.43 9.75
CA GLU A 176 -1.59 2.59 9.16
C GLU A 176 -1.03 3.17 7.85
N LEU A 177 -1.83 3.89 7.07
CA LEU A 177 -1.37 4.62 5.90
C LEU A 177 -0.49 5.81 6.32
N ASP A 178 -0.90 6.56 7.35
CA ASP A 178 -0.12 7.63 7.99
C ASP A 178 1.25 7.12 8.43
N ALA A 179 1.29 6.04 9.19
CA ALA A 179 2.53 5.42 9.66
C ALA A 179 3.44 5.01 8.49
N MET A 180 2.88 4.41 7.42
CA MET A 180 3.64 4.09 6.22
C MET A 180 4.23 5.35 5.57
N LEU A 181 3.43 6.39 5.33
CA LEU A 181 3.88 7.61 4.66
C LEU A 181 4.92 8.40 5.47
N ARG A 182 4.83 8.40 6.80
CA ARG A 182 5.88 8.94 7.70
C ARG A 182 7.19 8.16 7.54
N SER A 183 7.13 6.83 7.53
CA SER A 183 8.32 5.99 7.30
C SER A 183 8.94 6.20 5.92
N LEU A 184 8.12 6.51 4.92
CA LEU A 184 8.59 6.85 3.58
C LEU A 184 9.17 8.28 3.49
N GLY A 185 8.79 9.19 4.40
CA GLY A 185 9.29 10.57 4.45
C GLY A 185 8.51 11.58 3.59
N VAL A 186 7.21 11.35 3.34
CA VAL A 186 6.36 12.22 2.51
C VAL A 186 5.50 13.19 3.34
N MET A 187 5.37 12.89 4.63
CA MET A 187 4.65 13.68 5.61
C MET A 187 5.55 14.62 6.40
#